data_AF-A0A7S9GW71-F1
#
_entry.id   AF-A0A7S9GW71-F1
#
_cell.length_a   1.000
_cell.length_b   1.000
_cell.length_c   1.000
_cell.angle_alpha   90.00
_cell.angle_beta   90.00
_cell.angle_gamma   90.00
#
_symmetry.space_group_name_H-M   'P 1'
#
loop_
_entity.id
_entity.type
_entity.pdbx_description
1 polymer ?
#
loop_
_entity_poly.entity_id
_entity_poly.type
_entity_poly.pdbx_seq_one_letter_code
_entity_poly.pdbx_strand_id
1 'polypeptide(L)'
;MRYLVLAVLLAATPAMACQFDTDCRPGSECLKASTSIYGVCAGGLSPGNANDQQRAQFPLDINGTYGDTCSCDTDCGPGSRCFKRGSIQGVCIK
;
A
#
# COMPACT_ATOMS: atom_id res chain seq x y z
N MET A 1 -1.77 29.18 -20.12
CA MET A 1 -2.57 27.93 -20.24
C MET A 1 -1.79 26.73 -20.76
N ARG A 2 -0.90 26.85 -21.74
CA ARG A 2 -0.18 25.70 -22.35
C ARG A 2 0.75 24.92 -21.40
N TYR A 3 1.43 25.60 -20.46
CA TYR A 3 2.30 24.95 -19.46
C TYR A 3 1.55 24.35 -18.27
N LEU A 4 0.33 24.82 -18.01
CA LEU A 4 -0.52 24.35 -16.91
C LEU A 4 -1.06 22.93 -17.19
N VAL A 5 -1.34 22.63 -18.46
CA VAL A 5 -1.76 21.30 -18.92
C VAL A 5 -0.63 20.27 -18.79
N LEU A 6 0.62 20.66 -19.08
CA LEU A 6 1.78 19.78 -18.92
C LEU A 6 2.02 19.41 -17.45
N ALA A 7 1.84 20.36 -16.52
CA ALA A 7 2.04 20.13 -15.09
C ALA A 7 1.01 19.17 -14.47
N VAL A 8 -0.24 19.17 -14.96
CA VAL A 8 -1.31 18.27 -14.48
C VAL A 8 -1.10 16.83 -14.92
N LEU A 9 -0.52 16.59 -16.10
CA LEU A 9 -0.27 15.24 -16.62
C LEU A 9 0.87 14.50 -15.90
N LEU A 10 1.80 15.23 -15.27
CA LEU A 10 2.91 14.65 -14.51
C LEU A 10 2.54 14.27 -13.06
N ALA A 11 1.37 14.70 -12.57
CA ALA A 11 0.96 14.49 -11.18
C ALA A 11 0.13 13.22 -10.94
N ALA A 12 -0.26 12.51 -12.00
CA ALA A 12 -1.08 11.31 -11.91
C ALA A 12 -0.22 10.04 -11.97
N THR A 13 0.66 9.82 -10.99
CA THR A 13 1.19 8.48 -10.78
C THR A 13 0.10 7.67 -10.09
N PRO A 14 -0.42 6.60 -10.73
CA PRO A 14 -1.35 5.71 -10.05
C PRO A 14 -0.65 5.19 -8.78
N ALA A 15 -1.39 5.16 -7.66
CA ALA A 15 -0.94 4.46 -6.47
C ALA A 15 -0.92 2.96 -6.81
N MET A 16 0.25 2.52 -7.24
CA MET A 16 0.59 1.17 -7.66
C MET A 16 1.30 0.48 -6.50
N ALA A 17 1.21 -0.85 -6.47
CA ALA A 17 2.08 -1.68 -5.63
C ALA A 17 3.55 -1.21 -5.75
N CYS A 18 4.23 -1.00 -4.62
CA CYS A 18 5.56 -0.39 -4.58
C CYS A 18 6.66 -1.42 -4.90
N GLN A 19 7.76 -0.99 -5.51
CA GLN A 19 8.99 -1.79 -5.62
C GLN A 19 10.07 -1.28 -4.67
N PHE A 20 10.12 0.02 -4.40
CA PHE A 20 11.04 0.66 -3.48
C PHE A 20 10.29 1.63 -2.56
N ASP A 21 10.91 2.02 -1.44
CA ASP A 21 10.31 3.00 -0.52
C ASP A 21 10.00 4.35 -1.18
N THR A 22 10.77 4.71 -2.22
CA THR A 22 10.57 5.94 -3.01
C THR A 22 9.31 5.93 -3.86
N ASP A 23 8.71 4.76 -4.09
CA ASP A 23 7.43 4.65 -4.78
C ASP A 23 6.27 5.01 -3.84
N CYS A 24 6.55 5.04 -2.53
CA CYS A 24 5.59 5.41 -1.51
C CYS A 24 5.69 6.90 -1.15
N ARG A 25 4.61 7.43 -0.57
CA ARG A 25 4.61 8.79 -0.03
C ARG A 25 5.65 8.93 1.09
N PRO A 26 6.29 10.10 1.25
CA PRO A 26 7.25 10.34 2.32
C PRO A 26 6.74 9.89 3.69
N GLY A 27 7.59 9.20 4.44
CA GLY A 27 7.24 8.63 5.76
C GLY A 27 6.57 7.26 5.72
N SER A 28 6.44 6.66 4.52
CA SER A 28 5.96 5.29 4.33
C SER A 28 7.12 4.37 3.93
N GLU A 29 6.91 3.06 4.03
CA GLU A 29 7.84 2.02 3.55
C GLU A 29 7.14 1.04 2.62
N CYS A 30 7.93 0.42 1.75
CA CYS A 30 7.45 -0.60 0.84
C CYS A 30 7.60 -2.00 1.45
N LEU A 31 6.48 -2.61 1.82
CA LEU A 31 6.44 -3.96 2.39
C LEU A 31 6.14 -5.02 1.34
N LYS A 32 7.05 -5.97 1.18
CA LYS A 32 6.91 -7.09 0.23
C LYS A 32 6.69 -8.40 0.97
N ALA A 33 5.74 -9.20 0.51
CA ALA A 33 5.63 -10.59 0.94
C ALA A 33 6.82 -11.41 0.43
N SER A 34 7.16 -12.53 1.08
CA SER A 34 8.42 -13.29 0.92
C SER A 34 8.72 -13.84 -0.50
N THR A 35 7.84 -13.64 -1.47
CA THR A 35 8.02 -14.07 -2.87
C THR A 35 7.56 -13.01 -3.88
N SER A 36 7.19 -11.82 -3.42
CA SER A 36 6.70 -10.75 -4.29
C SER A 36 7.79 -9.73 -4.60
N ILE A 37 7.89 -9.34 -5.86
CA ILE A 37 8.77 -8.24 -6.30
C ILE A 37 8.12 -6.87 -6.10
N TYR A 38 6.80 -6.83 -5.92
CA TYR A 38 6.01 -5.65 -5.60
C TYR A 38 5.39 -5.77 -4.19
N GLY A 39 5.10 -4.65 -3.56
CA GLY A 39 4.66 -4.58 -2.17
C GLY A 39 3.56 -3.55 -1.94
N VAL A 40 3.31 -3.28 -0.67
CA VAL A 40 2.32 -2.34 -0.16
C VAL A 40 3.02 -1.19 0.55
N CYS A 41 2.59 0.04 0.29
CA CYS A 41 3.05 1.19 1.06
C CYS A 41 2.41 1.20 2.46
N ALA A 42 3.24 1.03 3.49
CA ALA A 42 2.83 1.04 4.88
C ALA A 42 3.31 2.31 5.59
N GLY A 43 2.45 2.90 6.42
CA GLY A 43 2.73 4.13 7.16
C GLY A 43 2.16 5.39 6.50
N GLY A 44 2.66 6.56 6.92
CA GLY A 44 2.13 7.84 6.47
C GLY A 44 0.71 8.15 6.98
N LEU A 45 0.06 9.13 6.34
CA LEU A 45 -1.29 9.61 6.70
C LEU A 45 -2.42 8.68 6.21
N SER A 46 -2.13 7.76 5.30
CA SER A 46 -3.13 6.89 4.66
C SER A 46 -2.50 5.54 4.31
N PRO A 47 -2.24 4.68 5.30
CA PRO A 47 -1.59 3.40 5.09
C PRO A 47 -2.50 2.42 4.33
N GLY A 48 -1.93 1.69 3.38
CA GLY A 48 -2.58 0.56 2.70
C GLY A 48 -3.28 0.90 1.40
N ASN A 49 -3.86 -0.13 0.79
CA ASN A 49 -4.39 -0.14 -0.55
C ASN A 49 -5.79 0.47 -0.68
N ALA A 50 -6.38 0.98 0.42
CA ALA A 50 -7.76 1.49 0.40
C ALA A 50 -7.97 2.64 -0.61
N ASN A 51 -6.89 3.33 -0.99
CA ASN A 51 -6.90 4.43 -1.95
C ASN A 51 -6.15 4.10 -3.25
N ASP A 52 -5.70 2.85 -3.42
CA ASP A 52 -4.90 2.45 -4.56
C ASP A 52 -5.80 2.11 -5.75
N GLN A 53 -5.42 2.56 -6.95
CA GLN A 53 -6.17 2.24 -8.17
C GLN A 53 -6.07 0.76 -8.53
N GLN A 54 -4.98 0.11 -8.11
CA GLN A 54 -4.79 -1.32 -8.25
C GLN A 54 -4.20 -1.88 -6.95
N ARG A 55 -4.97 -2.72 -6.26
CA ARG A 55 -4.50 -3.35 -5.02
C ARG A 55 -3.30 -4.25 -5.30
N ALA A 56 -2.28 -4.17 -4.45
CA ALA A 56 -1.26 -5.20 -4.40
C ALA A 56 -1.93 -6.52 -4.00
N GLN A 57 -1.61 -7.60 -4.70
CA GLN A 57 -2.17 -8.92 -4.43
C GLN A 57 -1.06 -9.87 -3.98
N PHE A 58 -1.39 -10.74 -3.02
CA PHE A 58 -0.53 -11.85 -2.65
C PHE A 58 -1.23 -13.17 -3.02
N PRO A 59 -0.64 -14.01 -3.89
CA PRO A 59 -1.32 -15.22 -4.37
C PRO A 59 -1.75 -16.21 -3.28
N LEU A 60 -1.05 -16.23 -2.13
CA LEU A 60 -1.39 -17.11 -1.00
C LEU A 60 -2.34 -16.44 0.00
N ASP A 61 -2.87 -15.26 -0.33
CA ASP A 61 -3.86 -14.60 0.48
C ASP A 61 -5.28 -14.90 0.00
N ILE A 62 -5.84 -15.98 0.53
CA ILE A 62 -7.17 -16.50 0.19
C ILE A 62 -8.29 -15.48 0.45
N ASN A 63 -8.11 -14.60 1.43
CA ASN A 63 -9.13 -13.60 1.78
C ASN A 63 -9.03 -12.34 0.92
N GLY A 64 -7.93 -12.15 0.17
CA GLY A 64 -7.69 -10.96 -0.64
C GLY A 64 -7.57 -9.67 0.18
N THR A 65 -7.18 -9.79 1.45
CA THR A 65 -6.98 -8.69 2.41
C THR A 65 -5.57 -8.12 2.36
N TYR A 66 -4.63 -8.74 1.64
CA TYR A 66 -3.24 -8.29 1.56
C TYR A 66 -3.16 -6.83 1.09
N GLY A 67 -2.52 -6.02 1.93
CA GLY A 67 -2.37 -4.59 1.80
C GLY A 67 -3.60 -3.75 2.14
N ASP A 68 -4.74 -4.34 2.50
CA ASP A 68 -5.89 -3.57 2.98
C ASP A 68 -5.53 -2.80 4.27
N THR A 69 -6.14 -1.63 4.43
CA THR A 69 -6.00 -0.84 5.65
C THR A 69 -6.65 -1.58 6.82
N CYS A 70 -5.96 -1.67 7.94
CA CYS A 70 -6.43 -2.39 9.13
C CYS A 70 -6.28 -1.56 10.41
N SER A 71 -7.08 -1.91 11.41
CA SER A 71 -6.99 -1.40 12.77
C SER A 71 -6.44 -2.45 13.73
N CYS A 72 -6.61 -3.74 13.44
CA CYS A 72 -6.10 -4.85 14.23
C CYS A 72 -5.96 -6.12 13.38
N ASP A 73 -5.28 -7.15 13.90
CA ASP A 73 -4.95 -8.36 13.14
C ASP A 73 -6.18 -9.11 12.62
N THR A 74 -7.31 -9.02 13.33
CA THR A 74 -8.56 -9.67 12.91
C THR A 74 -9.15 -9.11 11.62
N ASP A 75 -8.76 -7.89 11.23
CA ASP A 75 -9.19 -7.27 9.97
C ASP A 75 -8.52 -7.93 8.75
N CYS A 76 -7.38 -8.61 8.96
CA CYS A 76 -6.50 -9.09 7.89
C CYS A 76 -6.73 -10.55 7.49
N GLY A 77 -7.65 -11.24 8.15
CA GLY A 77 -7.92 -12.65 7.93
C GLY A 77 -6.81 -13.59 8.43
N PRO A 78 -7.07 -14.92 8.43
CA PRO A 78 -6.14 -15.92 8.97
C PRO A 78 -4.72 -15.88 8.40
N GLY A 79 -3.73 -15.90 9.30
CA GLY A 79 -2.31 -15.98 8.97
C GLY A 79 -1.69 -14.66 8.49
N SER A 80 -2.47 -13.58 8.49
CA SER A 80 -2.00 -12.22 8.22
C SER A 80 -1.95 -11.40 9.52
N ARG A 81 -1.21 -10.30 9.51
CA ARG A 81 -1.09 -9.37 10.64
C ARG A 81 -1.30 -7.94 10.19
N CYS A 82 -1.81 -7.12 11.09
CA CYS A 82 -1.98 -5.69 10.89
C CYS A 82 -0.70 -4.95 11.26
N PHE A 83 0.08 -4.56 10.26
CA PHE A 83 1.33 -3.86 10.46
C PHE A 83 1.11 -2.35 10.58
N LYS A 84 1.48 -1.76 11.73
CA LYS A 84 1.35 -0.33 12.02
C LYS A 84 2.73 0.33 12.13
N ARG A 85 2.90 1.47 11.45
CA ARG A 85 4.11 2.29 11.55
C ARG A 85 3.75 3.74 11.80
N GLY A 86 3.86 4.17 13.06
CA GLY A 86 3.63 5.56 13.46
C GLY A 86 2.19 6.07 13.28
N SER A 87 1.23 5.20 12.98
CA SER A 87 -0.18 5.51 12.75
C SER A 87 -1.10 4.56 13.52
N ILE A 88 -2.33 5.00 13.78
CA ILE A 88 -3.38 4.20 14.43
C ILE A 88 -3.87 3.09 13.48
N GLN A 89 -3.82 3.37 12.18
CA GLN A 89 -4.12 2.43 11.11
C GLN A 89 -2.83 1.79 10.59
N GLY A 90 -2.97 0.56 10.11
CA GLY A 90 -1.90 -0.24 9.54
C GLY A 90 -2.30 -0.80 8.18
N VAL A 91 -1.50 -1.76 7.71
CA VAL A 91 -1.76 -2.52 6.50
C VAL A 91 -1.67 -4.01 6.78
N CYS A 92 -2.55 -4.79 6.15
CA CYS A 92 -2.52 -6.23 6.27
C CYS A 92 -1.33 -6.81 5.50
N ILE A 93 -0.46 -7.52 6.20
CA ILE A 93 0.69 -8.20 5.61
C ILE A 93 0.69 -9.67 6.01
N LYS A 94 1.34 -10.50 5.19
CA LYS A 94 1.58 -11.90 5.46
C LYS A 94 3.06 -12.15 5.76
#